data_AF-N9DXU6-F1
#
_entry.id   AF-N9DXU6-F1
#
_cell.length_a   1.000
_cell.length_b   1.000
_cell.length_c   1.000
_cell.angle_alpha   90.00
_cell.angle_beta   90.00
_cell.angle_gamma   90.00
#
_symmetry.space_group_name_H-M   'P 1'
#
loop_
_entity.id
_entity.type
_entity.pdbx_description
1 polymer ?
#
loop_
_entity_poly.entity_id
_entity_poly.type
_entity_poly.pdbx_seq_one_letter_code
_entity_poly.pdbx_strand_id
1 'polypeptide(L)'
;MKFINIIGTTGSGKSTFARQLAQKQQLQYIELDNLLWLDDWQESTNEALFLKLKIAMKNAATGWVIDGLYTRTTPMMMEKVDTVIWLDYSFHINLYRLTKRTLGRVISQKKLWEDSNNRENLKMMLSKESIFVWLFKSYPKNRKNT
;
A
#
# COMPACT_ATOMS: atom_id res chain seq x y z
N MET A 1 -6.94 -11.63 -16.45
CA MET A 1 -6.38 -10.64 -15.52
C MET A 1 -5.01 -11.12 -15.09
N LYS A 2 -3.96 -10.43 -15.51
CA LYS A 2 -2.56 -10.74 -15.18
C LYS A 2 -1.85 -9.53 -14.58
N PHE A 3 -2.27 -8.32 -14.90
CA PHE A 3 -1.64 -7.08 -14.44
C PHE A 3 -2.66 -6.24 -13.68
N ILE A 4 -2.69 -6.43 -12.37
CA ILE A 4 -3.78 -5.95 -11.51
C ILE A 4 -3.24 -4.88 -10.56
N ASN A 5 -3.90 -3.72 -10.52
CA ASN A 5 -3.61 -2.70 -9.51
C ASN A 5 -4.73 -2.64 -8.47
N ILE A 6 -4.37 -2.68 -7.19
CA ILE A 6 -5.29 -2.60 -6.06
C ILE A 6 -5.20 -1.21 -5.44
N ILE A 7 -6.31 -0.48 -5.51
CA ILE A 7 -6.46 0.86 -4.97
C ILE A 7 -7.45 0.82 -3.81
N GLY A 8 -7.19 1.60 -2.77
CA GLY A 8 -8.11 1.71 -1.65
C GLY A 8 -7.58 2.69 -0.61
N THR A 9 -8.48 3.17 0.25
CA THR A 9 -8.08 4.00 1.38
C THR A 9 -7.24 3.18 2.38
N THR A 10 -6.46 3.87 3.21
CA THR A 10 -5.79 3.21 4.34
C THR A 10 -6.83 2.47 5.21
N GLY A 11 -6.45 1.32 5.76
CA GLY A 11 -7.37 0.48 6.56
C GLY A 11 -8.39 -0.34 5.77
N SER A 12 -8.49 -0.19 4.44
CA SER A 12 -9.46 -0.95 3.61
C SER A 12 -9.19 -2.45 3.51
N GLY A 13 -7.98 -2.90 3.87
CA GLY A 13 -7.56 -4.29 3.72
C GLY A 13 -6.92 -4.61 2.36
N LYS A 14 -6.64 -3.58 1.55
CA LYS A 14 -5.89 -3.63 0.28
C LYS A 14 -4.70 -4.60 0.29
N SER A 15 -3.78 -4.48 1.24
CA SER A 15 -2.59 -5.34 1.31
C SER A 15 -2.92 -6.81 1.56
N THR A 16 -3.94 -7.09 2.38
CA THR A 16 -4.41 -8.46 2.62
C THR A 16 -5.07 -9.03 1.37
N PHE A 17 -5.97 -8.25 0.74
CA PHE A 17 -6.66 -8.65 -0.48
C PHE A 17 -5.67 -8.89 -1.63
N ALA A 18 -4.74 -7.97 -1.85
CA ALA A 18 -3.73 -8.04 -2.90
C ALA A 18 -2.83 -9.27 -2.75
N ARG A 19 -2.35 -9.55 -1.53
CA ARG A 19 -1.54 -10.74 -1.25
C ARG A 19 -2.31 -12.04 -1.48
N GLN A 20 -3.55 -12.12 -1.02
CA GLN A 20 -4.41 -13.29 -1.24
C GLN A 20 -4.74 -13.49 -2.72
N LEU A 21 -5.01 -12.40 -3.44
CA LEU A 21 -5.29 -12.45 -4.89
C LEU A 21 -4.05 -12.91 -5.66
N ALA A 22 -2.88 -12.35 -5.34
CA ALA A 22 -1.61 -12.75 -5.95
C ALA A 22 -1.34 -14.24 -5.73
N GLN A 23 -1.49 -14.73 -4.50
CA GLN A 23 -1.32 -16.15 -4.17
C GLN A 23 -2.32 -17.03 -4.93
N LYS A 24 -3.61 -16.66 -4.94
CA LYS A 24 -4.67 -17.42 -5.62
C LYS A 24 -4.45 -17.49 -7.14
N GLN A 25 -3.98 -16.40 -7.74
CA GLN A 25 -3.74 -16.29 -9.17
C GLN A 25 -2.32 -16.69 -9.60
N GLN A 26 -1.45 -17.07 -8.65
CA GLN A 26 -0.03 -17.36 -8.89
C GLN A 26 0.70 -16.19 -9.60
N LEU A 27 0.39 -14.97 -9.18
CA LEU A 27 1.01 -13.73 -9.67
C LEU A 27 1.99 -13.17 -8.64
N GLN A 28 2.92 -12.33 -9.10
CA GLN A 28 3.84 -11.65 -8.19
C GLN A 28 3.14 -10.54 -7.41
N TYR A 29 3.29 -10.53 -6.09
CA TYR A 29 2.80 -9.46 -5.23
C TYR A 29 3.86 -8.34 -5.12
N ILE A 30 3.46 -7.11 -5.40
CA ILE A 30 4.35 -5.93 -5.31
C ILE A 30 3.67 -4.90 -4.41
N GLU A 31 4.25 -4.64 -3.25
CA GLU A 31 3.78 -3.61 -2.32
C GLU A 31 4.54 -2.30 -2.59
N LEU A 32 3.85 -1.24 -3.07
CA LEU A 32 4.54 0.02 -3.41
C LEU A 32 5.20 0.67 -2.20
N ASP A 33 4.60 0.54 -1.01
CA ASP A 33 5.15 1.08 0.22
C ASP A 33 6.52 0.45 0.54
N ASN A 34 6.68 -0.86 0.27
CA ASN A 34 7.96 -1.56 0.44
C ASN A 34 9.05 -1.05 -0.53
N LEU A 35 8.66 -0.49 -1.67
CA LEU A 35 9.63 0.08 -2.63
C LEU A 35 10.02 1.51 -2.26
N LEU A 36 9.07 2.27 -1.68
CA LEU A 36 9.23 3.68 -1.34
C LEU A 36 10.04 3.90 -0.07
N TRP A 37 9.67 3.22 1.01
CA TRP A 37 10.22 3.54 2.33
C TRP A 37 11.60 2.90 2.51
N LEU A 38 12.55 3.74 2.92
CA LEU A 38 13.84 3.35 3.46
C LEU A 38 13.75 3.29 4.99
N ASP A 39 14.84 2.94 5.65
CA ASP A 39 14.94 2.97 7.10
C ASP A 39 14.64 4.34 7.70
N ASP A 40 14.19 4.32 8.95
CA ASP A 40 13.82 5.49 9.74
C ASP A 40 12.75 6.37 9.07
N TRP A 41 11.81 5.72 8.37
CA TRP A 41 10.69 6.35 7.67
C TRP A 41 11.13 7.40 6.64
N GLN A 42 12.28 7.19 5.99
CA GLN A 42 12.74 8.06 4.93
C GLN A 42 12.16 7.64 3.58
N GLU A 43 11.65 8.59 2.79
CA GLU A 43 11.23 8.29 1.41
C GLU A 43 12.44 8.18 0.48
N SER A 44 12.47 7.14 -0.36
CA SER A 44 13.42 7.06 -1.46
C SER A 44 13.14 8.14 -2.50
N THR A 45 14.16 8.53 -3.27
CA THR A 45 13.96 9.45 -4.40
C THR A 45 13.02 8.87 -5.46
N ASN A 46 12.45 9.73 -6.30
CA ASN A 46 11.58 9.29 -7.39
C ASN A 46 12.31 8.33 -8.34
N GLU A 47 13.57 8.62 -8.67
CA GLU A 47 14.40 7.80 -9.54
C GLU A 47 14.61 6.40 -8.95
N ALA A 48 14.89 6.32 -7.64
CA ALA A 48 15.05 5.06 -6.94
C ALA A 48 13.74 4.25 -6.90
N LEU A 49 12.61 4.88 -6.57
CA LEU A 49 11.30 4.24 -6.59
C LEU A 49 10.95 3.71 -7.98
N PHE A 50 11.16 4.52 -9.02
CA PHE A 50 10.83 4.17 -10.40
C PHE A 50 11.69 3.01 -10.91
N LEU A 51 12.98 3.02 -10.58
CA LEU A 51 13.88 1.92 -10.90
C LEU A 51 13.47 0.62 -10.21
N LYS A 52 13.21 0.66 -8.90
CA LYS A 52 12.73 -0.50 -8.12
C LYS A 52 11.42 -1.06 -8.68
N LEU A 53 10.46 -0.19 -8.99
CA LEU A 53 9.18 -0.59 -9.57
C LEU A 53 9.35 -1.24 -10.95
N LYS A 54 10.17 -0.64 -11.83
CA LYS A 54 10.46 -1.19 -13.16
C LYS A 54 11.11 -2.57 -13.08
N ILE A 55 12.07 -2.76 -12.16
CA ILE A 55 12.71 -4.06 -11.92
C ILE A 55 11.68 -5.08 -11.41
N ALA A 56 10.87 -4.73 -10.42
CA ALA A 56 9.84 -5.61 -9.88
C ALA A 56 8.83 -6.05 -10.95
N MET A 57 8.34 -5.11 -11.77
CA MET A 57 7.44 -5.39 -12.88
C MET A 57 8.10 -6.24 -13.98
N LYS A 58 9.39 -6.05 -14.25
CA LYS A 58 10.14 -6.85 -15.24
C LYS A 58 10.33 -8.30 -14.76
N ASN A 59 10.59 -8.50 -13.47
CA ASN A 59 10.75 -9.82 -12.88
C ASN A 59 9.42 -10.58 -12.77
N ALA A 60 8.29 -9.88 -12.82
CA ALA A 60 6.94 -10.44 -12.79
C ALA A 60 6.43 -10.87 -14.18
N ALA A 61 7.17 -11.75 -14.87
CA ALA A 61 6.90 -12.16 -16.25
C ALA A 61 5.51 -12.80 -16.47
N THR A 62 4.97 -13.50 -15.46
CA THR A 62 3.64 -14.13 -15.52
C THR A 62 2.49 -13.18 -15.20
N GLY A 63 2.81 -12.01 -14.63
CA GLY A 63 1.86 -11.01 -14.17
C GLY A 63 2.10 -10.60 -12.70
N TRP A 64 1.44 -9.52 -12.29
CA TRP A 64 1.61 -8.92 -10.98
C TRP A 64 0.29 -8.41 -10.39
N VAL A 65 0.26 -8.35 -9.06
CA VAL A 65 -0.72 -7.59 -8.28
C VAL A 65 0.03 -6.51 -7.52
N ILE A 66 -0.14 -5.25 -7.92
CA ILE A 66 0.43 -4.10 -7.24
C ILE A 66 -0.55 -3.59 -6.19
N ASP A 67 -0.07 -3.41 -4.95
CA ASP A 67 -0.81 -2.76 -3.87
C ASP A 67 -0.28 -1.34 -3.64
N GLY A 68 -1.15 -0.37 -3.88
CA GLY A 68 -0.90 1.04 -3.62
C GLY A 68 -1.12 1.92 -4.85
N LEU A 69 -1.20 3.22 -4.59
CA LEU A 69 -1.30 4.22 -5.64
C LEU A 69 -0.49 5.44 -5.25
N TYR A 70 0.66 5.60 -5.89
CA TYR A 70 1.36 6.87 -5.94
C TYR A 70 1.10 7.48 -7.31
N THR A 71 0.49 8.66 -7.40
CA THR A 71 0.18 9.28 -8.71
C THR A 71 1.41 9.39 -9.61
N ARG A 72 2.60 9.58 -9.00
CA ARG A 72 3.90 9.58 -9.68
C ARG A 72 4.29 8.23 -10.32
N THR A 73 3.77 7.10 -9.86
CA THR A 73 4.05 5.77 -10.43
C THR A 73 3.01 5.33 -11.45
N THR A 74 1.85 5.99 -11.52
CA THR A 74 0.73 5.63 -12.41
C THR A 74 1.15 5.48 -13.87
N PRO A 75 1.92 6.40 -14.50
CA PRO A 75 2.28 6.27 -15.92
C PRO A 75 3.04 4.97 -16.24
N MET A 76 3.89 4.50 -15.33
CA MET A 76 4.65 3.26 -15.52
C MET A 76 3.76 2.01 -15.43
N MET A 77 2.76 2.02 -14.55
CA MET A 77 1.86 0.88 -14.36
C MET A 77 0.81 0.81 -15.47
N MET A 78 0.28 1.96 -15.90
CA MET A 78 -0.83 2.05 -16.87
C MET A 78 -0.50 1.50 -18.25
N GLU A 79 0.78 1.41 -18.62
CA GLU A 79 1.19 0.77 -19.88
C GLU A 79 0.82 -0.73 -19.93
N LYS A 80 0.78 -1.40 -18.77
CA LYS A 80 0.55 -2.85 -18.68
C LYS A 80 -0.67 -3.26 -17.89
N VAL A 81 -1.22 -2.37 -17.05
CA VAL A 81 -2.36 -2.71 -16.19
C VAL A 81 -3.55 -3.10 -17.04
N ASP A 82 -4.14 -4.26 -16.75
CA ASP A 82 -5.35 -4.75 -17.41
C ASP A 82 -6.57 -4.63 -16.50
N THR A 83 -6.36 -4.57 -15.18
CA THR A 83 -7.42 -4.57 -14.18
C THR A 83 -7.09 -3.61 -13.05
N VAL A 84 -8.05 -2.78 -12.66
CA VAL A 84 -7.97 -1.97 -11.45
C VAL A 84 -9.09 -2.39 -10.50
N ILE A 85 -8.74 -2.77 -9.28
CA ILE A 85 -9.71 -3.12 -8.24
C ILE A 85 -9.67 -2.04 -7.17
N TRP A 86 -10.81 -1.40 -6.93
CA TRP A 86 -10.96 -0.40 -5.89
C TRP A 86 -11.73 -0.96 -4.70
N LEU A 87 -11.09 -0.98 -3.53
CA LEU A 87 -11.75 -1.25 -2.25
C LEU A 87 -12.34 0.03 -1.64
N ASP A 88 -13.64 0.24 -1.84
CA ASP A 88 -14.41 1.36 -1.27
C ASP A 88 -15.31 0.90 -0.12
N TYR A 89 -14.74 0.78 1.08
CA TYR A 89 -15.50 0.46 2.29
C TYR A 89 -15.92 1.72 3.05
N SER A 90 -16.98 1.60 3.86
CA SER A 90 -17.44 2.70 4.71
C SER A 90 -16.37 3.13 5.73
N PHE A 91 -16.38 4.42 6.09
CA PHE A 91 -15.41 5.04 6.99
C PHE A 91 -15.24 4.24 8.30
N HIS A 92 -16.34 3.83 8.92
CA HIS A 92 -16.33 3.11 10.19
C HIS A 92 -15.65 1.74 10.09
N ILE A 93 -15.83 1.04 8.96
CA ILE A 93 -15.16 -0.25 8.70
C ILE A 93 -13.64 -0.03 8.56
N ASN A 94 -13.23 0.98 7.79
CA ASN A 94 -11.82 1.30 7.60
C ASN A 94 -11.16 1.73 8.91
N LEU A 95 -11.86 2.56 9.70
CA LEU A 95 -11.37 3.01 11.01
C LEU A 95 -11.18 1.83 11.97
N TYR A 96 -12.18 0.95 12.10
CA TYR A 96 -12.08 -0.24 12.97
C TYR A 96 -10.95 -1.18 12.55
N ARG A 97 -10.83 -1.45 11.25
CA ARG A 97 -9.75 -2.31 10.72
C ARG A 97 -8.37 -1.68 10.95
N LEU A 98 -8.25 -0.37 10.75
CA LEU A 98 -7.02 0.37 10.98
C LEU A 98 -6.62 0.35 12.46
N THR A 99 -7.56 0.67 13.37
CA THR A 99 -7.28 0.67 14.82
C THR A 99 -6.82 -0.70 15.31
N LYS A 100 -7.56 -1.77 14.97
CA LYS A 100 -7.21 -3.14 15.37
C LYS A 100 -5.82 -3.55 14.86
N ARG A 101 -5.51 -3.26 13.59
CA ARG A 101 -4.22 -3.58 12.97
C ARG A 101 -3.08 -2.85 13.67
N THR A 102 -3.24 -1.54 13.84
CA THR A 102 -2.17 -0.69 14.35
C THR A 102 -1.91 -0.94 15.84
N LEU A 103 -2.94 -1.23 16.66
CA LEU A 103 -2.74 -1.71 18.03
C LEU A 103 -1.94 -3.01 18.06
N GLY A 104 -2.28 -3.98 17.21
CA GLY A 104 -1.53 -5.24 17.10
C GLY A 104 -0.07 -5.02 16.69
N ARG A 105 0.19 -4.10 15.76
CA ARG A 105 1.55 -3.76 15.30
C ARG A 105 2.37 -3.07 16.40
N VAL A 106 1.78 -2.11 17.11
CA VAL A 106 2.44 -1.44 18.24
C VAL A 106 2.78 -2.41 19.37
N ILE A 107 1.89 -3.36 19.69
CA ILE A 107 2.17 -4.39 20.71
C ILE A 107 3.26 -5.36 20.22
N SER A 108 3.15 -5.83 18.99
CA SER A 108 4.09 -6.84 18.46
C SER A 108 5.48 -6.27 18.15
N GLN A 109 5.58 -4.94 17.98
CA GLN A 109 6.79 -4.24 17.54
C GLN A 109 7.45 -4.88 16.30
N LYS A 110 6.72 -5.63 15.46
CA LYS A 110 7.30 -6.27 14.28
C LYS A 110 7.73 -5.23 13.26
N LYS A 111 8.83 -5.52 12.56
CA LYS A 111 9.24 -4.76 11.38
C LYS A 111 8.09 -4.76 10.36
N LEU A 112 7.86 -3.61 9.71
CA LEU A 112 6.84 -3.48 8.68
C LEU A 112 7.21 -4.24 7.40
N TRP A 113 8.48 -4.17 7.06
CA TRP A 113 9.08 -4.82 5.90
C TRP A 113 10.35 -5.55 6.34
N GLU A 114 10.65 -6.67 5.69
CA GLU A 114 11.73 -7.58 6.11
C GLU A 114 13.10 -6.88 6.11
N ASP A 115 13.35 -6.09 5.07
CA ASP A 115 14.59 -5.35 4.82
C ASP A 115 14.62 -3.95 5.47
N SER A 116 13.67 -3.63 6.35
CA SER A 116 13.60 -2.32 6.99
C SER A 116 13.61 -2.37 8.52
N ASN A 117 14.16 -1.33 9.15
CA ASN A 117 14.07 -1.09 10.59
C ASN A 117 12.74 -0.45 11.02
N ASN A 118 11.85 -0.10 10.08
CA ASN A 118 10.61 0.62 10.33
C ASN A 118 9.62 -0.20 11.18
N ARG A 119 9.16 0.42 12.27
CA ARG A 119 8.16 -0.13 13.20
C ARG A 119 7.07 0.90 13.46
N GLU A 120 5.82 0.44 13.58
CA GLU A 120 4.74 1.32 14.04
C GLU A 120 4.91 1.59 15.54
N ASN A 121 4.90 2.86 15.93
CA ASN A 121 4.95 3.29 17.32
C ASN A 121 3.72 4.15 17.68
N LEU A 122 3.36 4.16 18.96
CA LEU A 122 2.17 4.87 19.46
C LEU A 122 2.28 6.40 19.28
N LYS A 123 3.51 6.94 19.28
CA LYS A 123 3.77 8.37 19.02
C LYS A 123 3.40 8.76 17.59
N MET A 124 3.71 7.92 16.60
CA MET A 124 3.30 8.10 15.19
C MET A 124 1.80 7.88 15.02
N MET A 125 1.15 7.07 15.86
CA MET A 125 -0.31 6.93 15.84
C MET A 125 -1.05 8.19 16.33
N LEU A 126 -0.47 8.93 17.28
CA LEU A 126 -1.11 10.08 17.92
C LEU A 126 -0.56 11.41 17.41
N SER A 127 0.44 11.40 16.53
CA SER A 127 0.98 12.61 15.92
C SER A 127 0.02 13.23 14.91
N LYS A 128 0.26 14.51 14.59
CA LYS A 128 -0.44 15.22 13.51
C LYS A 128 -0.19 14.61 12.11
N GLU A 129 0.82 13.74 12.02
CA GLU A 129 1.16 12.95 10.82
C GLU A 129 0.67 11.50 10.92
N SER A 130 -0.21 11.20 11.88
CA SER A 130 -0.69 9.85 12.07
C SER A 130 -1.50 9.32 10.90
N ILE A 131 -1.43 8.00 10.75
CA ILE A 131 -2.23 7.27 9.77
C ILE A 131 -3.75 7.48 9.96
N PHE A 132 -4.18 7.85 11.18
CA PHE A 132 -5.57 8.25 11.45
C PHE A 132 -5.89 9.63 10.89
N VAL A 133 -5.05 10.64 11.15
CA VAL A 133 -5.23 11.98 10.55
C VAL A 133 -5.23 11.87 9.02
N TRP A 134 -4.37 11.02 8.46
CA TRP A 134 -4.36 10.73 7.03
C TRP A 134 -5.68 10.07 6.58
N LEU A 135 -6.21 9.09 7.31
CA LEU A 135 -7.53 8.49 7.01
C LEU A 135 -8.64 9.55 7.01
N PHE A 136 -8.71 10.41 8.03
CA PHE A 136 -9.72 11.47 8.13
C PHE A 136 -9.60 12.50 6.99
N LYS A 137 -8.38 12.88 6.59
CA LYS A 137 -8.15 13.82 5.48
C LYS A 137 -8.43 13.19 4.11
N SER A 138 -7.99 11.95 3.90
CA SER A 138 -8.02 11.30 2.59
C SER A 138 -9.37 10.67 2.26
N TYR A 139 -10.14 10.20 3.25
CA TYR A 139 -11.42 9.53 3.02
C TYR A 139 -12.45 10.39 2.24
N PRO A 140 -12.80 11.63 2.67
CA PRO A 140 -13.75 12.45 1.93
C PRO A 140 -13.21 12.91 0.57
N LYS A 141 -11.90 13.08 0.42
CA LYS A 141 -11.27 13.47 -0.85
C LYS A 141 -11.35 12.35 -1.87
N ASN A 142 -11.07 11.11 -1.46
CA ASN A 142 -11.10 9.96 -2.34
C ASN A 142 -12.52 9.63 -2.82
N ARG A 143 -13.54 9.83 -1.97
CA ARG A 143 -14.95 9.61 -2.31
C ARG A 143 -15.56 10.66 -3.26
N LYS A 144 -15.03 11.90 -3.26
CA LYS A 144 -15.49 12.98 -4.16
C LYS A 144 -14.91 12.88 -5.57
N ASN A 145 -13.80 12.15 -5.72
CA ASN A 145 -13.12 11.92 -7.00
C ASN A 145 -13.40 10.50 -7.55
N THR A 146 -14.43 9.84 -7.00
CA THR A 146 -14.97 8.54 -7.44
C THR A 146 -16.10 8.80 -8.44
#